data_AF-A0AAD4IUR8-F1
#
_entry.id   AF-A0AAD4IUR8-F1
#
_cell.length_a   1.000
_cell.length_b   1.000
_cell.length_c   1.000
_cell.angle_alpha   90.00
_cell.angle_beta   90.00
_cell.angle_gamma   90.00
#
_symmetry.space_group_name_H-M   'P 1'
#
loop_
_entity.id
_entity.type
_entity.pdbx_description
1 polymer ?
#
loop_
_entity_poly.entity_id
_entity_poly.type
_entity_poly.pdbx_seq_one_letter_code
_entity_poly.pdbx_strand_id
1 'polypeptide(L)'
;MEPTLNNSIPISTKEVEDDLRASSSAALLSATHHHSSSSHSPKKTAAATFVFISLVISTAVAFTFLFFSASPPSSRVHLDSTAELSRPLSKLKYPVVLIISSDGFRFGYQYKTHLPNINRLINNGTEAQRGLIPVFPTLTFPNHYSIITGLHPAYNGIINNYFTDPVTGEKFNMGSHEPEWCISHGFEGRRR
;
A
#
# COMPACT_ATOMS: atom_id res chain seq x y z
N MET A 1 -14.20 -10.30 43.71
CA MET A 1 -13.04 -9.39 43.83
C MET A 1 -12.53 -9.16 42.43
N GLU A 2 -12.99 -8.07 41.81
CA GLU A 2 -12.56 -7.59 40.50
C GLU A 2 -11.33 -6.70 40.69
N PRO A 3 -10.41 -6.65 39.70
CA PRO A 3 -9.58 -5.47 39.52
C PRO A 3 -9.82 -4.86 38.12
N THR A 4 -10.37 -3.65 38.15
CA THR A 4 -10.42 -2.68 37.05
C THR A 4 -9.03 -2.08 36.81
N LEU A 5 -8.58 -1.96 35.55
CA LEU A 5 -7.47 -1.07 35.22
C LEU A 5 -7.54 -0.50 33.79
N ASN A 6 -8.15 0.69 33.73
CA ASN A 6 -7.74 1.93 33.04
C ASN A 6 -7.15 1.87 31.61
N ASN A 7 -7.98 2.31 30.65
CA ASN A 7 -7.56 2.78 29.32
C ASN A 7 -7.02 4.21 29.40
N SER A 8 -5.84 4.47 28.83
CA SER A 8 -5.28 5.83 28.67
C SER A 8 -5.08 6.13 27.18
N ILE A 9 -5.73 7.20 26.71
CA ILE A 9 -5.63 7.80 25.37
C ILE A 9 -4.45 8.78 25.35
N PRO A 10 -3.64 8.87 24.28
CA PRO A 10 -2.74 10.01 24.09
C PRO A 10 -3.42 11.16 23.31
N ILE A 11 -3.27 12.35 23.88
CA ILE A 11 -3.77 13.65 23.46
C ILE A 11 -2.99 14.20 22.26
N SER A 12 -3.70 14.88 21.36
CA SER A 12 -3.18 15.65 20.22
C SER A 12 -2.72 17.04 20.68
N THR A 13 -1.48 17.43 20.35
CA THR A 13 -0.98 18.80 20.52
C THR A 13 -0.77 19.46 19.16
N LYS A 14 -1.31 20.67 19.02
CA LYS A 14 -1.26 21.54 17.86
C LYS A 14 -0.91 22.96 18.32
N GLU A 15 -0.11 23.63 17.50
CA GLU A 15 0.20 25.08 17.43
C GLU A 15 1.03 25.73 18.56
N VAL A 16 2.15 26.37 18.16
CA VAL A 16 2.64 27.64 18.73
C VAL A 16 3.22 28.47 17.58
N GLU A 17 2.56 29.58 17.24
CA GLU A 17 3.04 30.66 16.39
C GLU A 17 4.21 31.46 17.01
N ASP A 18 5.10 31.98 16.17
CA ASP A 18 6.01 33.09 16.51
C ASP A 18 5.96 34.15 15.39
N ASP A 19 5.46 35.34 15.73
CA ASP A 19 5.57 36.60 15.01
C ASP A 19 6.55 37.50 15.78
N LEU A 20 7.40 38.27 15.09
CA LEU A 20 7.63 39.73 15.27
C LEU A 20 9.00 40.26 14.73
N ARG A 21 8.87 41.16 13.73
CA ARG A 21 9.48 42.51 13.54
C ARG A 21 10.99 42.80 13.61
N ALA A 22 11.47 43.51 12.58
CA ALA A 22 12.08 44.87 12.59
C ALA A 22 12.41 45.29 11.13
N SER A 23 11.76 46.28 10.50
CA SER A 23 11.90 47.76 10.54
C SER A 23 13.26 48.36 10.13
N SER A 24 13.25 49.12 9.02
CA SER A 24 13.72 50.51 8.88
C SER A 24 14.85 50.80 7.87
N SER A 25 14.54 51.71 6.92
CA SER A 25 15.23 53.01 6.68
C SER A 25 15.59 53.37 5.22
N ALA A 26 15.11 54.57 4.84
CA ALA A 26 15.67 55.62 3.96
C ALA A 26 15.99 55.26 2.49
N ALA A 27 15.23 55.74 1.50
CA ALA A 27 15.18 57.11 0.96
C ALA A 27 16.48 57.60 0.31
N LEU A 28 16.44 57.98 -0.98
CA LEU A 28 17.08 59.18 -1.55
C LEU A 28 16.58 59.46 -2.99
N LEU A 29 16.44 60.76 -3.29
CA LEU A 29 15.89 61.43 -4.47
C LEU A 29 16.82 61.40 -5.71
N SER A 30 16.25 61.63 -6.92
CA SER A 30 16.54 62.81 -7.80
C SER A 30 15.89 62.63 -9.19
N ALA A 31 14.96 63.51 -9.59
CA ALA A 31 15.12 64.62 -10.56
C ALA A 31 14.53 64.36 -11.97
N THR A 32 13.37 64.98 -12.18
CA THR A 32 12.94 65.82 -13.32
C THR A 32 13.55 65.58 -14.70
N HIS A 33 12.71 65.34 -15.72
CA HIS A 33 12.36 66.32 -16.78
C HIS A 33 11.72 65.65 -18.02
N HIS A 34 10.51 66.11 -18.40
CA HIS A 34 10.15 66.71 -19.69
C HIS A 34 8.70 66.42 -20.13
N HIS A 35 7.97 67.53 -20.29
CA HIS A 35 6.73 67.65 -21.02
C HIS A 35 6.86 67.16 -22.47
N SER A 36 5.88 66.39 -22.93
CA SER A 36 5.36 66.52 -24.30
C SER A 36 3.87 66.23 -24.27
N SER A 37 3.10 67.29 -24.53
CA SER A 37 1.67 67.26 -24.80
C SER A 37 1.43 66.77 -26.21
N SER A 38 0.56 65.77 -26.40
CA SER A 38 -0.30 65.73 -27.57
C SER A 38 -1.70 65.28 -27.16
N SER A 39 -2.65 66.20 -27.32
CA SER A 39 -4.07 65.91 -27.38
C SER A 39 -4.32 64.91 -28.51
N HIS A 40 -5.28 63.99 -28.37
CA HIS A 40 -6.15 63.53 -29.46
C HIS A 40 -7.38 62.83 -28.85
N SER A 41 -8.55 63.41 -29.15
CA SER A 41 -9.89 62.94 -28.81
C SER A 41 -10.29 61.71 -29.67
N PRO A 42 -11.42 61.03 -29.37
CA PRO A 42 -11.64 59.61 -29.59
C PRO A 42 -12.11 59.28 -31.01
N LYS A 43 -11.91 58.02 -31.43
CA LYS A 43 -12.87 57.14 -32.15
C LYS A 43 -12.11 56.00 -32.85
N LYS A 44 -12.32 54.76 -32.36
CA LYS A 44 -12.36 53.45 -33.07
C LYS A 44 -12.17 52.28 -32.07
N THR A 45 -12.97 52.23 -31.01
CA THR A 45 -12.97 51.17 -29.96
C THR A 45 -14.23 50.30 -30.02
N ALA A 46 -14.66 49.94 -31.22
CA ALA A 46 -15.79 49.00 -31.42
C ALA A 46 -15.31 47.71 -32.11
N ALA A 47 -14.53 47.82 -33.19
CA ALA A 47 -14.08 46.64 -33.93
C ALA A 47 -13.11 45.75 -33.13
N ALA A 48 -12.17 46.34 -32.38
CA ALA A 48 -11.20 45.58 -31.60
C ALA A 48 -11.83 44.81 -30.42
N THR A 49 -12.89 45.35 -29.82
CA THR A 49 -13.67 44.70 -28.76
C THR A 49 -14.50 43.54 -29.30
N PHE A 50 -15.10 43.67 -30.49
CA PHE A 50 -15.80 42.54 -31.12
C PHE A 50 -14.86 41.39 -31.49
N VAL A 51 -13.62 41.68 -31.92
CA VAL A 51 -12.59 40.65 -32.20
C VAL A 51 -12.09 39.97 -30.92
N PHE A 52 -11.92 40.72 -29.82
CA PHE A 52 -11.55 40.12 -28.53
C PHE A 52 -12.68 39.26 -27.96
N ILE A 53 -13.94 39.71 -28.05
CA ILE A 53 -15.10 38.96 -27.58
C ILE A 53 -15.29 37.68 -28.42
N SER A 54 -15.11 37.75 -29.74
CA SER A 54 -15.22 36.56 -30.60
C SER A 54 -14.10 35.55 -30.34
N LEU A 55 -12.88 36.00 -30.02
CA LEU A 55 -11.77 35.13 -29.63
C LEU A 55 -12.03 34.42 -28.29
N VAL A 56 -12.57 35.14 -27.30
CA VAL A 56 -12.92 34.56 -25.99
C VAL A 56 -14.07 33.57 -26.12
N ILE A 57 -15.09 33.86 -26.94
CA ILE A 57 -16.20 32.93 -27.17
C ILE A 57 -15.72 31.68 -27.92
N SER A 58 -14.86 31.83 -28.93
CA SER A 58 -14.31 30.70 -29.69
C SER A 58 -13.45 29.77 -28.82
N THR A 59 -12.61 30.34 -27.95
CA THR A 59 -11.80 29.56 -27.00
C THR A 59 -12.65 28.86 -25.95
N ALA A 60 -13.72 29.51 -25.45
CA ALA A 60 -14.66 28.87 -24.52
C ALA A 60 -15.42 27.70 -25.18
N VAL A 61 -15.88 27.86 -26.43
CA VAL A 61 -16.55 26.79 -27.19
C VAL A 61 -15.59 25.63 -27.51
N ALA A 62 -14.35 25.92 -27.88
CA ALA A 62 -13.34 24.89 -28.11
C ALA A 62 -13.00 24.14 -26.80
N PHE A 63 -12.92 24.85 -25.67
CA PHE A 63 -12.65 24.25 -24.36
C PHE A 63 -13.81 23.39 -23.87
N THR A 64 -15.06 23.84 -24.04
CA THR A 64 -16.24 23.03 -23.70
C THR A 64 -16.38 21.82 -24.62
N PHE A 65 -16.10 21.96 -25.91
CA PHE A 65 -16.09 20.83 -26.84
C PHE A 65 -14.99 19.83 -26.52
N LEU A 66 -13.77 20.28 -26.19
CA LEU A 66 -12.69 19.40 -25.73
C LEU A 66 -13.03 18.72 -24.41
N PHE A 67 -13.62 19.44 -23.44
CA PHE A 67 -14.00 18.87 -22.15
C PHE A 67 -15.16 17.86 -22.30
N PHE A 68 -16.11 18.12 -23.20
CA PHE A 68 -17.23 17.22 -23.48
C PHE A 68 -16.80 16.02 -24.34
N SER A 69 -15.92 16.22 -25.32
CA SER A 69 -15.38 15.16 -26.21
C SER A 69 -14.30 14.31 -25.53
N ALA A 70 -13.63 14.83 -24.50
CA ALA A 70 -12.72 14.07 -23.63
C ALA A 70 -13.44 13.35 -22.47
N SER A 71 -14.77 13.36 -22.44
CA SER A 71 -15.51 12.45 -21.56
C SER A 71 -15.17 11.03 -22.00
N PRO A 72 -14.50 10.21 -21.16
CA PRO A 72 -14.31 8.81 -21.52
C PRO A 72 -15.71 8.21 -21.73
N PRO A 73 -15.94 7.42 -22.80
CA PRO A 73 -17.15 6.62 -22.84
C PRO A 73 -17.17 5.84 -21.53
N SER A 74 -18.24 5.96 -20.76
CA SER A 74 -18.48 5.08 -19.63
C SER A 74 -18.49 3.68 -20.21
N SER A 75 -17.34 3.01 -20.18
CA SER A 75 -17.19 1.62 -20.46
C SER A 75 -18.07 0.94 -19.42
N ARG A 76 -19.29 0.59 -19.83
CA ARG A 76 -20.09 -0.38 -19.12
C ARG A 76 -19.20 -1.60 -19.01
N VAL A 77 -18.62 -1.81 -17.83
CA VAL A 77 -17.92 -3.03 -17.49
C VAL A 77 -18.95 -4.13 -17.67
N HIS A 78 -18.82 -4.89 -18.75
CA HIS A 78 -19.67 -6.04 -19.02
C HIS A 78 -19.30 -7.08 -17.96
N LEU A 79 -20.07 -7.07 -16.87
CA LEU A 79 -19.93 -7.93 -15.69
C LEU A 79 -20.30 -9.40 -15.99
N ASP A 80 -20.51 -9.79 -17.25
CA ASP A 80 -20.92 -11.15 -17.63
C ASP A 80 -19.75 -12.11 -17.87
N SER A 81 -18.51 -11.64 -18.02
CA SER A 81 -17.41 -12.51 -18.43
C SER A 81 -16.64 -13.20 -17.28
N THR A 82 -16.97 -12.93 -16.01
CA THR A 82 -16.27 -13.55 -14.86
C THR A 82 -16.97 -14.79 -14.31
N ALA A 83 -18.26 -14.99 -14.61
CA ALA A 83 -19.01 -16.16 -14.14
C ALA A 83 -18.53 -17.46 -14.82
N GLU A 84 -18.11 -17.39 -16.09
CA GLU A 84 -17.66 -18.55 -16.89
C GLU A 84 -16.28 -19.10 -16.47
N LEU A 85 -15.49 -18.36 -15.68
CA LEU A 85 -14.19 -18.85 -15.17
C LEU A 85 -14.32 -19.59 -13.82
N SER A 86 -15.48 -19.49 -13.16
CA SER A 86 -15.68 -20.10 -11.85
C SER A 86 -16.39 -21.45 -11.99
N ARG A 87 -15.76 -22.51 -11.47
CA ARG A 87 -16.44 -23.81 -11.34
C ARG A 87 -17.75 -23.61 -10.54
N PRO A 88 -18.85 -24.30 -10.91
CA PRO A 88 -20.09 -24.21 -10.16
C PRO A 88 -19.84 -24.56 -8.69
N LEU A 89 -20.49 -23.81 -7.80
CA LEU A 89 -20.34 -23.97 -6.36
C LEU A 89 -20.99 -25.29 -5.92
N SER A 90 -20.22 -26.38 -5.91
CA SER A 90 -20.65 -27.66 -5.38
C SER A 90 -20.32 -27.78 -3.90
N LYS A 91 -21.27 -28.29 -3.12
CA LYS A 91 -21.03 -28.60 -1.71
C LYS A 91 -20.07 -29.79 -1.64
N LEU A 92 -18.94 -29.60 -0.99
CA LEU A 92 -17.94 -30.64 -0.80
C LEU A 92 -18.49 -31.73 0.13
N LYS A 93 -18.24 -33.00 -0.21
CA LYS A 93 -18.71 -34.15 0.59
C LYS A 93 -18.06 -34.18 1.98
N TYR A 94 -16.83 -33.70 2.09
CA TYR A 94 -16.06 -33.66 3.32
C TYR A 94 -15.59 -32.23 3.61
N PRO A 95 -15.40 -31.87 4.89
CA PRO A 95 -14.73 -30.62 5.25
C PRO A 95 -13.34 -30.57 4.60
N VAL A 96 -13.02 -29.45 3.95
CA VAL A 96 -11.69 -29.23 3.36
C VAL A 96 -10.90 -28.31 4.27
N VAL A 97 -9.68 -28.72 4.58
CA VAL A 97 -8.72 -27.90 5.33
C VAL A 97 -7.96 -27.04 4.32
N LEU A 98 -8.02 -25.73 4.51
CA LEU A 98 -7.23 -24.76 3.76
C LEU A 98 -6.25 -24.11 4.73
N ILE A 99 -4.95 -24.27 4.47
CA ILE A 99 -3.89 -23.58 5.20
C ILE A 99 -3.50 -22.36 4.37
N ILE A 100 -3.68 -21.17 4.95
CA ILE A 100 -3.28 -19.90 4.34
C ILE A 100 -2.15 -19.32 5.18
N SER A 101 -1.00 -19.08 4.57
CA SER A 101 0.11 -18.37 5.22
C SER A 101 0.28 -17.00 4.59
N SER A 102 0.39 -15.97 5.42
CA SER A 102 0.82 -14.63 5.01
C SER A 102 2.17 -14.36 5.63
N ASP A 103 3.24 -14.41 4.84
CA ASP A 103 4.59 -14.22 5.35
C ASP A 103 4.76 -12.82 5.96
N GLY A 104 5.52 -12.73 7.05
CA GLY A 104 5.76 -11.48 7.77
C GLY A 104 4.54 -10.84 8.45
N PHE A 105 3.40 -11.51 8.55
CA PHE A 105 2.21 -10.99 9.25
C PHE A 105 2.40 -11.03 10.78
N ARG A 106 3.11 -10.04 11.30
CA ARG A 106 3.44 -9.92 12.74
C ARG A 106 2.18 -9.70 13.58
N PHE A 107 2.13 -10.32 14.76
CA PHE A 107 1.10 -10.02 15.76
C PHE A 107 0.98 -8.52 16.03
N GLY A 108 -0.27 -8.03 16.03
CA GLY A 108 -0.62 -6.63 16.16
C GLY A 108 -0.91 -5.95 14.82
N TYR A 109 -0.45 -6.49 13.69
CA TYR A 109 -0.76 -5.92 12.36
C TYR A 109 -2.24 -5.95 12.05
N GLN A 110 -2.99 -6.91 12.61
CA GLN A 110 -4.44 -6.98 12.48
C GLN A 110 -5.17 -5.74 13.04
N TYR A 111 -4.53 -4.97 13.93
CA TYR A 111 -5.11 -3.76 14.52
C TYR A 111 -4.55 -2.46 13.92
N LYS A 112 -3.56 -2.53 13.02
CA LYS A 112 -2.90 -1.33 12.46
C LYS A 112 -3.65 -0.70 11.30
N THR A 113 -4.54 -1.45 10.64
CA THR A 113 -5.29 -0.98 9.47
C THR A 113 -6.64 -1.67 9.37
N HIS A 114 -7.53 -1.15 8.53
CA HIS A 114 -8.85 -1.71 8.31
C HIS A 114 -8.77 -2.96 7.42
N LEU A 115 -8.95 -4.14 8.03
CA LEU A 115 -8.92 -5.45 7.36
C LEU A 115 -10.28 -6.17 7.47
N PRO A 116 -11.28 -5.81 6.65
CA PRO A 116 -12.65 -6.29 6.84
C PRO A 116 -12.78 -7.81 6.77
N ASN A 117 -12.02 -8.47 5.88
CA ASN A 117 -12.04 -9.93 5.74
C ASN A 117 -11.36 -10.65 6.90
N ILE A 118 -10.22 -10.13 7.39
CA ILE A 118 -9.52 -10.70 8.55
C ILE A 118 -10.34 -10.50 9.82
N ASN A 119 -10.91 -9.31 10.02
CA ASN A 119 -11.80 -9.02 11.15
C ASN A 119 -13.02 -9.96 11.15
N ARG A 120 -13.59 -10.25 9.97
CA ARG A 120 -14.67 -11.24 9.86
C ARG A 120 -14.22 -12.65 10.27
N LEU A 121 -13.00 -13.06 9.91
CA LEU A 121 -12.45 -14.36 10.32
C LEU A 121 -12.23 -14.43 11.84
N ILE A 122 -11.72 -13.36 12.45
CA ILE A 122 -11.51 -13.28 13.90
C ILE A 122 -12.85 -13.32 14.64
N ASN A 123 -13.80 -12.47 14.25
CA ASN A 123 -15.09 -12.34 14.94
C ASN A 123 -15.97 -13.60 14.84
N ASN A 124 -15.88 -14.34 13.72
CA ASN A 124 -16.68 -15.54 13.48
C ASN A 124 -15.89 -16.85 13.67
N GLY A 125 -14.65 -16.76 14.16
CA GLY A 125 -13.73 -17.89 14.22
C GLY A 125 -12.99 -17.97 15.56
N THR A 126 -11.75 -18.44 15.52
CA THR A 126 -10.88 -18.55 16.69
C THR A 126 -9.51 -17.99 16.36
N GLU A 127 -8.95 -17.21 17.28
CA GLU A 127 -7.61 -16.64 17.16
C GLU A 127 -6.73 -16.99 18.36
N ALA A 128 -5.42 -16.96 18.16
CA ALA A 128 -4.46 -17.00 19.26
C ALA A 128 -4.33 -15.61 19.88
N GLN A 129 -4.85 -15.43 21.09
CA GLN A 129 -4.89 -14.13 21.80
C GLN A 129 -3.52 -13.43 21.92
N ARG A 130 -2.43 -14.21 21.99
CA ARG A 130 -1.05 -13.71 22.14
C ARG A 130 -0.20 -13.89 20.89
N GLY A 131 -0.85 -14.20 19.75
CA GLY A 131 -0.17 -14.57 18.52
C GLY A 131 0.48 -15.95 18.58
N LEU A 132 1.11 -16.35 17.48
CA LEU A 132 1.89 -17.58 17.37
C LEU A 132 3.35 -17.31 17.77
N ILE A 133 3.97 -18.28 18.45
CA ILE A 133 5.40 -18.24 18.77
C ILE A 133 6.15 -18.93 17.62
N PRO A 134 7.01 -18.21 16.88
CA PRO A 134 7.79 -18.81 15.80
C PRO A 134 8.89 -19.72 16.36
N VAL A 135 9.32 -20.68 15.54
CA VAL A 135 10.56 -21.42 15.81
C VAL A 135 11.78 -20.54 15.55
N PHE A 136 12.90 -20.85 16.19
CA PHE A 136 14.18 -20.23 15.89
C PHE A 136 14.92 -21.01 14.77
N PRO A 137 15.52 -20.34 13.78
CA PRO A 137 15.47 -18.89 13.54
C PRO A 137 14.12 -18.43 12.98
N THR A 138 13.74 -17.17 13.24
CA THR A 138 12.46 -16.59 12.79
C THR A 138 12.48 -16.19 11.31
N LEU A 139 12.79 -17.16 10.45
CA LEU A 139 12.90 -17.03 9.00
C LEU A 139 11.76 -17.78 8.30
N THR A 140 11.46 -17.39 7.05
CA THR A 140 10.36 -17.92 6.24
C THR A 140 10.37 -19.44 6.16
N PHE A 141 11.37 -20.05 5.53
CA PHE A 141 11.39 -21.50 5.27
C PHE A 141 11.43 -22.34 6.55
N PRO A 142 12.32 -22.06 7.53
CA PRO A 142 12.32 -22.79 8.79
C PRO A 142 10.95 -22.77 9.50
N ASN A 143 10.25 -21.63 9.52
CA ASN A 143 8.94 -21.54 10.17
C ASN A 143 7.82 -22.22 9.37
N HIS A 144 7.74 -21.99 8.06
CA HIS A 144 6.70 -22.60 7.23
C HIS A 144 6.81 -24.12 7.23
N TYR A 145 8.03 -24.64 7.13
CA TYR A 145 8.25 -26.08 7.16
C TYR A 145 7.94 -26.69 8.53
N SER A 146 8.24 -25.98 9.63
CA SER A 146 7.89 -26.41 10.98
C SER A 146 6.38 -26.45 11.22
N ILE A 147 5.59 -25.53 10.64
CA ILE A 147 4.12 -25.55 10.73
C ILE A 147 3.54 -26.79 10.05
N ILE A 148 4.08 -27.15 8.87
CA ILE A 148 3.58 -28.29 8.08
C ILE A 148 4.00 -29.63 8.69
N THR A 149 5.22 -29.74 9.21
CA THR A 149 5.77 -31.00 9.72
C THR A 149 5.56 -31.22 11.21
N GLY A 150 5.33 -30.16 11.98
CA GLY A 150 5.32 -30.21 13.45
C GLY A 150 6.71 -30.41 14.09
N LEU A 151 7.79 -30.36 13.30
CA LEU A 151 9.16 -30.60 13.74
C LEU A 151 9.96 -29.29 13.79
N HIS A 152 10.85 -29.14 14.78
CA HIS A 152 11.79 -28.01 14.80
C HIS A 152 12.81 -28.08 13.65
N PRO A 153 13.41 -26.94 13.24
CA PRO A 153 14.42 -26.89 12.19
C PRO A 153 15.57 -27.89 12.34
N ALA A 154 16.00 -28.14 13.58
CA ALA A 154 17.05 -29.10 13.90
C ALA A 154 16.71 -30.57 13.54
N TYR A 155 15.42 -30.91 13.49
CA TYR A 155 14.95 -32.27 13.17
C TYR A 155 14.47 -32.39 11.73
N ASN A 156 13.89 -31.33 11.17
CA ASN A 156 13.34 -31.34 9.82
C ASN A 156 14.37 -30.99 8.72
N GLY A 157 15.55 -30.50 9.11
CA GLY A 157 16.68 -30.19 8.22
C GLY A 157 16.68 -28.78 7.62
N ILE A 158 15.57 -28.06 7.68
CA ILE A 158 15.44 -26.71 7.09
C ILE A 158 15.80 -25.66 8.14
N ILE A 159 17.11 -25.45 8.32
CA ILE A 159 17.67 -24.60 9.38
C ILE A 159 17.77 -23.11 9.03
N ASN A 160 17.78 -22.77 7.73
CA ASN A 160 17.89 -21.40 7.24
C ASN A 160 17.25 -21.30 5.85
N ASN A 161 16.95 -20.08 5.38
CA ASN A 161 16.52 -19.83 4.00
C ASN A 161 17.65 -20.14 2.99
N TYR A 162 18.91 -20.02 3.44
CA TYR A 162 20.11 -20.32 2.67
C TYR A 162 21.16 -20.94 3.60
N PHE A 163 21.69 -22.10 3.24
CA PHE A 163 22.77 -22.74 3.99
C PHE A 163 23.54 -23.70 3.10
N THR A 164 24.71 -24.14 3.56
CA THR A 164 25.52 -25.16 2.89
C THR A 164 25.53 -26.39 3.76
N ASP A 165 25.30 -27.58 3.18
CA ASP A 165 25.52 -28.84 3.88
C ASP A 165 27.03 -28.99 4.16
N PRO A 166 27.46 -29.10 5.42
CA PRO A 166 28.88 -29.23 5.76
C PRO A 166 29.49 -30.56 5.29
N VAL A 167 28.69 -31.59 5.02
CA VAL A 167 29.16 -32.92 4.60
C VAL A 167 29.29 -33.01 3.08
N THR A 168 28.25 -32.62 2.34
CA THR A 168 28.26 -32.70 0.86
C THR A 168 28.85 -31.46 0.18
N GLY A 169 28.87 -30.32 0.89
CA GLY A 169 29.24 -29.02 0.32
C GLY A 169 28.15 -28.41 -0.58
N GLU A 170 26.99 -29.07 -0.70
CA GLU A 170 25.88 -28.59 -1.50
C GLU A 170 25.22 -27.37 -0.85
N LYS A 171 24.68 -26.48 -1.68
CA LYS A 171 24.04 -25.25 -1.22
C LYS A 171 22.54 -25.36 -1.34
N PHE A 172 21.86 -25.18 -0.22
CA PHE A 172 20.43 -25.00 -0.16
C PHE A 172 20.04 -23.53 -0.33
N ASN A 173 18.95 -23.30 -1.06
CA ASN A 173 18.22 -22.05 -1.04
C ASN A 173 16.70 -22.30 -1.13
N MET A 174 15.89 -21.26 -0.96
CA MET A 174 14.42 -21.39 -1.00
C MET A 174 13.86 -21.90 -2.35
N GLY A 175 14.63 -21.84 -3.44
CA GLY A 175 14.28 -22.41 -4.74
C GLY A 175 14.75 -23.86 -4.94
N SER A 176 15.44 -24.46 -3.97
CA SER A 176 15.84 -25.87 -4.00
C SER A 176 14.61 -26.77 -3.85
N HIS A 177 14.46 -27.71 -4.77
CA HIS A 177 13.32 -28.65 -4.80
C HIS A 177 13.73 -30.09 -4.50
N GLU A 178 15.00 -30.31 -4.25
CA GLU A 178 15.55 -31.63 -4.10
C GLU A 178 15.14 -32.24 -2.75
N PRO A 179 14.64 -33.49 -2.73
CA PRO A 179 14.02 -34.08 -1.54
C PRO A 179 15.01 -34.31 -0.38
N GLU A 180 16.31 -34.41 -0.67
CA GLU A 180 17.36 -34.65 0.31
C GLU A 180 17.52 -33.55 1.37
N TRP A 181 16.99 -32.35 1.12
CA TRP A 181 16.97 -31.24 2.08
C TRP A 181 15.87 -31.39 3.14
N CYS A 182 14.81 -32.13 2.82
CA CYS A 182 13.59 -32.25 3.61
C CYS A 182 13.61 -33.53 4.45
N ILE A 183 14.20 -33.48 5.65
CA ILE A 183 14.48 -34.67 6.48
C ILE A 183 13.29 -35.01 7.40
N SER A 184 12.05 -34.81 6.95
CA SER A 184 10.87 -35.15 7.76
C SER A 184 10.60 -36.66 7.85
N HIS A 185 11.12 -37.45 6.91
CA HIS A 185 10.93 -38.90 6.84
C HIS A 185 12.26 -39.60 6.57
N GLY A 186 13.01 -39.92 7.62
CA GLY A 186 14.12 -40.88 7.53
C GLY A 186 15.46 -40.38 8.07
N PHE A 187 15.57 -40.35 9.40
CA PHE A 187 16.87 -40.34 10.09
C PHE A 187 17.69 -41.64 9.87
N GLU A 188 17.15 -42.61 9.12
CA GLU A 188 17.73 -43.96 8.97
C GLU A 188 18.73 -44.07 7.81
N GLY A 189 18.79 -43.11 6.87
CA GLY A 189 19.49 -43.31 5.59
C GLY A 189 20.87 -42.66 5.43
N ARG A 190 21.21 -41.62 6.21
CA ARG A 190 22.34 -40.72 5.89
C ARG A 190 23.48 -40.73 6.91
N ARG A 191 23.67 -41.86 7.61
CA ARG A 191 24.95 -42.19 8.26
C ARG A 191 25.75 -43.09 7.33
N ARG A 192 26.55 -42.51 6.44
CA ARG A 192 27.71 -43.15 5.80
C ARG A 192 28.82 -42.15 5.63
#